data_AF-A0AA88RY99-F1
#
_entry.id   AF-A0AA88RY99-F1
#
_cell.length_a   1.000
_cell.length_b   1.000
_cell.length_c   1.000
_cell.angle_alpha   90.00
_cell.angle_beta   90.00
_cell.angle_gamma   90.00
#
_symmetry.space_group_name_H-M   'P 1'
#
loop_
_entity.id
_entity.type
_entity.pdbx_description
1 polymer ?
#
loop_
_entity_poly.entity_id
_entity_poly.type
_entity_poly.pdbx_seq_one_letter_code
_entity_poly.pdbx_strand_id
1 'polypeptide(L)'
;MGDIRVLRNMDDDEVFTFAKKIAAPYDLLGRLPVVHFAARGVATPEDMALMMQLGCDGVFIGSGVFKSEDPVRRGSAIVQAVTHYSDLEVLAEGSCGLGEAMVGINLNVKIKLHI
;
A
#
# COMPACT_ATOMS: atom_id res chain seq x y z
N MET A 1 -8.84 -0.98 5.05
CA MET A 1 -10.00 -0.08 4.81
C MET A 1 -11.37 -0.73 5.00
N GLY A 2 -11.48 -2.05 5.19
CA GLY A 2 -12.77 -2.70 5.47
C GLY A 2 -13.47 -2.17 6.72
N ASP A 3 -12.74 -2.08 7.83
CA ASP A 3 -13.30 -1.63 9.12
C ASP A 3 -13.81 -0.19 9.10
N ILE A 4 -13.17 0.71 8.34
CA ILE A 4 -13.65 2.08 8.13
C ILE A 4 -15.00 2.10 7.39
N ARG A 5 -15.16 1.22 6.39
CA ARG A 5 -16.43 1.10 5.65
C ARG A 5 -17.54 0.49 6.52
N VAL A 6 -17.19 -0.48 7.37
CA VAL A 6 -18.12 -1.07 8.34
C VAL A 6 -18.57 -0.01 9.33
N LEU A 7 -17.62 0.70 9.94
CA LEU A 7 -17.89 1.78 10.89
C LEU A 7 -18.76 2.90 10.30
N ARG A 8 -18.55 3.26 9.02
CA ARG A 8 -19.37 4.27 8.33
C ARG A 8 -20.84 3.87 8.12
N ASN A 9 -21.13 2.58 8.08
CA ASN A 9 -22.47 2.05 7.83
C ASN A 9 -23.09 1.44 9.10
N MET A 10 -22.41 1.57 10.24
CA MET A 10 -22.86 1.06 11.53
C MET A 10 -23.85 2.04 12.15
N ASP A 11 -24.81 1.52 12.92
CA ASP A 11 -25.73 2.36 13.68
C ASP A 11 -24.98 3.07 14.82
N ASP A 12 -25.36 4.32 15.12
CA ASP A 12 -24.68 5.16 16.12
C ASP A 12 -24.62 4.47 17.50
N ASP A 13 -25.63 3.67 17.85
CA ASP A 13 -25.70 2.91 19.09
C ASP A 13 -24.65 1.79 19.18
N GLU A 14 -24.23 1.23 18.03
CA GLU A 14 -23.26 0.13 17.94
C GLU A 14 -21.81 0.62 17.94
N VAL A 15 -21.57 1.90 17.61
CA VAL A 15 -20.23 2.49 17.47
C VAL A 15 -19.41 2.39 18.76
N PHE A 16 -20.02 2.58 19.92
CA PHE A 16 -19.34 2.45 21.22
C PHE A 16 -18.79 1.04 21.47
N THR A 17 -19.55 0.02 21.06
CA THR A 17 -19.14 -1.38 21.22
C THR A 17 -18.01 -1.71 20.24
N PHE A 18 -18.09 -1.17 19.02
CA PHE A 18 -17.03 -1.30 18.03
C PHE A 18 -15.73 -0.62 18.49
N ALA A 19 -15.80 0.60 19.02
CA ALA A 19 -14.68 1.35 19.61
C ALA A 19 -13.92 0.50 20.65
N LYS A 20 -14.68 -0.11 21.57
CA LYS A 20 -14.14 -0.98 22.62
C LYS A 20 -13.48 -2.24 22.05
N LYS A 21 -14.08 -2.85 21.02
CA LYS A 21 -13.56 -4.06 20.36
C LYS A 21 -12.20 -3.81 19.70
N ILE A 22 -12.03 -2.67 19.02
CA ILE A 22 -10.77 -2.31 18.35
C ILE A 22 -9.78 -1.55 19.25
N ALA A 23 -10.16 -1.32 20.51
CA ALA A 23 -9.39 -0.54 21.48
C ALA A 23 -8.98 0.86 20.95
N ALA A 24 -9.90 1.54 20.26
CA ALA A 24 -9.68 2.88 19.72
C ALA A 24 -10.51 3.93 20.46
N PRO A 25 -10.01 5.18 20.59
CA PRO A 25 -10.78 6.28 21.15
C PRO A 25 -12.03 6.56 20.30
N TYR A 26 -13.19 6.71 20.94
CA TYR A 26 -14.46 6.96 20.27
C TYR A 26 -14.43 8.23 19.40
N ASP A 27 -13.79 9.30 19.90
CA ASP A 27 -13.70 10.59 19.20
C ASP A 27 -12.89 10.53 17.88
N LEU A 28 -12.15 9.45 17.64
CA LEU A 28 -11.31 9.26 16.44
C LEU A 28 -11.93 8.30 15.42
N LEU A 29 -13.19 7.90 15.61
CA LEU A 29 -13.90 6.96 14.74
C LEU A 29 -14.49 7.65 13.50
N GLY A 30 -14.26 7.07 12.31
CA GLY A 30 -14.78 7.57 11.04
C GLY A 30 -13.79 7.36 9.89
N ARG A 31 -13.03 8.40 9.54
CA ARG A 31 -11.86 8.33 8.63
C ARG A 31 -10.61 8.59 9.45
N LEU A 32 -9.46 8.02 9.08
CA LEU A 32 -8.19 8.43 9.70
C LEU A 32 -8.04 9.96 9.54
N PRO A 33 -7.87 10.73 10.63
CA PRO A 33 -7.72 12.18 10.57
C PRO A 33 -6.32 12.61 10.09
N VAL A 34 -5.55 11.68 9.54
CA VAL A 34 -4.15 11.83 9.12
C VAL A 34 -3.95 11.16 7.76
N VAL A 35 -2.87 11.54 7.08
CA VAL A 35 -2.49 10.96 5.79
C VAL A 35 -2.19 9.47 5.96
N HIS A 36 -2.77 8.63 5.11
CA HIS A 36 -2.64 7.18 5.14
C HIS A 36 -1.81 6.68 3.96
N PHE A 37 -0.55 6.34 4.23
CA PHE A 37 0.37 5.77 3.23
C PHE A 37 0.37 4.24 3.30
N ALA A 38 0.38 3.58 2.14
CA ALA A 38 0.76 2.18 2.04
C ALA A 38 2.29 2.03 2.09
N ALA A 39 2.79 0.96 2.71
CA ALA A 39 4.21 0.67 2.82
C ALA A 39 4.47 -0.83 2.84
N ARG A 40 5.69 -1.22 2.41
CA ARG A 40 6.24 -2.59 2.40
C ARG A 40 5.64 -3.51 1.32
N GLY A 41 6.51 -4.18 0.58
CA GLY A 41 6.12 -5.20 -0.41
C GLY A 41 5.64 -4.66 -1.77
N VAL A 42 5.63 -3.35 -1.95
CA VAL A 42 5.24 -2.67 -3.19
C VAL A 42 6.50 -2.50 -4.03
N ALA A 43 6.64 -3.27 -5.12
CA ALA A 43 7.88 -3.33 -5.91
C ALA A 43 7.71 -2.83 -7.34
N THR A 44 6.48 -2.84 -7.86
CA THR A 44 6.19 -2.50 -9.25
C THR A 44 5.23 -1.31 -9.33
N PRO A 45 5.18 -0.60 -10.49
CA PRO A 45 4.24 0.50 -10.68
C PRO A 45 2.78 0.08 -10.51
N GLU A 46 2.42 -1.15 -10.88
CA GLU A 46 1.07 -1.70 -10.78
C GLU A 46 0.63 -1.87 -9.31
N ASP A 47 1.54 -2.35 -8.45
CA ASP A 47 1.27 -2.46 -7.02
C ASP A 47 0.99 -1.06 -6.42
N MET A 48 1.72 -0.04 -6.87
CA MET A 48 1.55 1.34 -6.42
C MET A 48 0.20 1.88 -6.85
N ALA A 49 -0.16 1.69 -8.12
CA ALA A 49 -1.46 2.10 -8.66
C ALA A 49 -2.60 1.41 -7.91
N LEU A 50 -2.46 0.11 -7.61
CA LEU A 50 -3.44 -0.63 -6.83
C LEU A 50 -3.62 -0.03 -5.41
N MET A 51 -2.53 0.33 -4.72
CA MET A 51 -2.63 0.97 -3.40
C MET A 51 -3.35 2.31 -3.47
N MET A 52 -3.09 3.12 -4.51
CA MET A 52 -3.81 4.37 -4.73
C MET A 52 -5.30 4.13 -5.02
N GLN A 53 -5.64 3.14 -5.85
CA GLN A 53 -7.03 2.75 -6.13
C GLN A 53 -7.77 2.22 -4.90
N LEU A 54 -7.07 1.56 -3.97
CA LEU A 54 -7.63 1.14 -2.69
C LEU A 54 -7.88 2.33 -1.75
N GLY A 55 -7.40 3.52 -2.08
CA GLY A 55 -7.65 4.78 -1.37
C GLY A 55 -6.59 5.15 -0.34
N CYS A 56 -5.35 4.69 -0.54
CA CYS A 56 -4.19 5.27 0.13
C CYS A 56 -3.90 6.67 -0.43
N ASP A 57 -3.44 7.57 0.43
CA ASP A 57 -3.05 8.93 0.05
C ASP A 57 -1.62 8.97 -0.56
N GLY A 58 -0.89 7.86 -0.48
CA GLY A 58 0.43 7.69 -1.07
C GLY A 58 1.05 6.34 -0.73
N VAL A 59 2.29 6.14 -1.19
CA VAL A 59 3.05 4.90 -1.01
C VAL A 59 4.50 5.19 -0.63
N PHE A 60 5.04 4.41 0.31
CA PHE A 60 6.46 4.40 0.65
C PHE A 60 7.21 3.33 -0.12
N ILE A 61 8.25 3.77 -0.83
CA ILE A 61 9.21 2.91 -1.51
C ILE A 61 10.44 2.67 -0.65
N GLY A 62 10.80 1.39 -0.53
CA GLY A 62 11.99 0.96 0.19
C GLY A 62 13.08 0.44 -0.76
N SER A 63 13.95 -0.41 -0.23
CA SER A 63 15.07 -0.99 -0.98
C SER A 63 14.69 -1.75 -2.27
N GLY A 64 13.41 -2.12 -2.44
CA GLY A 64 12.80 -2.67 -3.66
C GLY A 64 13.17 -1.91 -4.94
N VAL A 65 13.15 -0.58 -4.86
CA VAL A 65 13.46 0.29 -6.00
C VAL A 65 14.96 0.50 -6.12
N PHE A 66 15.68 0.65 -5.01
CA PHE A 66 17.12 0.95 -5.02
C PHE A 66 18.01 -0.24 -5.39
N LYS A 67 17.51 -1.48 -5.26
CA LYS A 67 18.22 -2.71 -5.60
C LYS A 67 17.75 -3.32 -6.92
N SER A 68 16.99 -2.58 -7.72
CA SER A 68 16.59 -3.02 -9.06
C SER A 68 17.71 -2.85 -10.08
N GLU A 69 17.54 -3.48 -11.24
CA GLU A 69 18.44 -3.33 -12.38
C GLU A 69 18.55 -1.86 -12.86
N ASP A 70 17.43 -1.12 -12.92
CA ASP A 70 17.41 0.31 -13.26
C ASP A 70 16.57 1.13 -12.25
N PRO A 71 17.19 1.61 -11.16
CA PRO A 71 16.50 2.35 -10.09
C PRO A 71 15.91 3.69 -10.55
N VAL A 72 16.56 4.36 -11.52
CA VAL A 72 16.12 5.69 -11.98
C VAL A 72 14.86 5.55 -12.81
N ARG A 73 14.88 4.64 -13.79
CA ARG A 73 13.71 4.38 -14.63
C ARG A 73 12.54 3.82 -13.83
N ARG A 74 12.82 2.90 -12.90
CA ARG A 74 11.79 2.35 -12.00
C ARG A 74 11.22 3.41 -11.06
N GLY A 75 12.06 4.26 -10.48
CA GLY A 75 11.62 5.38 -9.65
C GLY A 75 10.69 6.32 -10.41
N SER A 76 11.06 6.69 -11.65
CA SER A 76 10.22 7.52 -12.52
C SER A 76 8.87 6.85 -12.83
N ALA A 77 8.88 5.57 -13.21
CA ALA A 77 7.66 4.81 -13.48
C ALA A 77 6.74 4.72 -12.26
N ILE A 78 7.29 4.56 -11.06
CA ILE A 78 6.51 4.55 -9.81
C ILE A 78 5.86 5.90 -9.56
N VAL A 79 6.59 7.01 -9.76
CA VAL A 79 6.02 8.36 -9.61
C VAL A 79 4.87 8.58 -10.61
N GLN A 80 5.05 8.15 -11.86
CA GLN A 80 4.00 8.21 -12.88
C GLN A 80 2.78 7.38 -12.48
N ALA A 81 2.99 6.15 -12.00
CA ALA A 81 1.89 5.28 -11.58
C ALA A 81 1.11 5.81 -10.37
N VAL A 82 1.78 6.45 -9.41
CA VAL A 82 1.09 7.10 -8.27
C VAL A 82 0.33 8.34 -8.70
N THR A 83 0.85 9.09 -9.67
CA THR A 83 0.22 10.32 -10.18
C THR A 83 -0.97 10.02 -11.08
N HIS A 84 -0.87 8.96 -11.91
CA HIS A 84 -1.83 8.60 -12.95
C HIS A 84 -2.45 7.21 -12.70
N TYR A 85 -2.71 6.85 -11.44
CA TYR A 85 -3.14 5.49 -11.04
C TYR A 85 -4.49 5.04 -11.64
N SER A 86 -5.26 5.95 -12.24
CA SER A 86 -6.54 5.64 -12.90
C SER A 86 -6.41 5.54 -14.42
N ASP A 87 -5.25 5.85 -14.98
CA ASP A 87 -4.98 5.81 -16.42
C ASP A 87 -4.24 4.52 -16.79
N LEU A 88 -4.95 3.60 -17.42
CA LEU A 88 -4.40 2.29 -17.79
C LEU A 88 -3.32 2.38 -18.87
N GLU A 89 -3.36 3.40 -19.73
CA GLU A 89 -2.39 3.58 -20.81
C GLU A 89 -1.03 4.02 -20.22
N VAL A 90 -1.05 5.02 -19.33
CA VAL A 90 0.15 5.48 -18.61
C VAL A 90 0.76 4.37 -17.75
N LEU A 91 -0.08 3.54 -17.12
CA LEU A 91 0.41 2.41 -16.33
C LEU A 91 1.06 1.33 -17.19
N ALA A 92 0.48 1.02 -18.36
CA ALA A 92 1.05 0.06 -19.29
C ALA A 92 2.42 0.53 -19.81
N GLU A 93 2.51 1.80 -20.24
CA GLU A 93 3.77 2.40 -20.69
C GLU A 93 4.83 2.44 -19.59
N GLY A 94 4.43 2.88 -18.39
CA GLY A 94 5.32 2.96 -17.23
C GLY A 94 5.86 1.60 -16.79
N SER A 95 5.14 0.52 -17.06
CA SER A 95 5.52 -0.84 -16.66
C SER A 95 6.38 -1.55 -17.71
N CYS A 96 6.48 -1.00 -18.94
CA CYS A 96 7.26 -1.60 -20.02
C CYS A 96 8.78 -1.39 -19.85
N GLY A 97 9.52 -2.49 -19.98
CA GLY A 97 10.99 -2.46 -20.07
C GLY A 97 11.69 -2.03 -18.78
N LEU A 98 11.10 -2.32 -17.61
CA LEU A 98 11.66 -1.99 -16.30
C LEU A 98 12.70 -3.01 -15.77
N GLY A 99 13.00 -4.07 -16.51
CA GLY A 99 13.89 -5.15 -16.07
C GLY A 99 13.30 -5.96 -14.90
N GLU A 100 14.13 -6.83 -14.31
CA GLU A 100 13.68 -7.72 -13.22
C GLU A 100 13.29 -6.92 -11.96
N ALA A 101 12.11 -7.24 -11.41
CA ALA A 101 11.70 -6.74 -10.09
C ALA A 101 12.70 -7.20 -9.01
N MET A 102 12.76 -6.52 -7.86
CA MET A 102 13.65 -6.98 -6.79
C MET A 102 13.25 -8.40 -6.35
N VAL A 103 14.21 -9.33 -6.27
CA VAL A 103 13.93 -10.70 -5.82
C VAL A 103 13.51 -10.66 -4.34
N GLY A 104 12.23 -10.93 -4.09
CA GLY A 104 11.71 -11.05 -2.73
C GLY A 104 12.37 -12.22 -1.99
N ILE A 105 12.71 -12.02 -0.72
CA ILE A 105 13.14 -13.13 0.14
C ILE A 105 11.89 -13.94 0.46
N ASN A 106 11.67 -15.05 -0.26
CA ASN A 106 10.59 -15.99 0.06
C ASN A 106 10.92 -16.65 1.41
N LEU A 107 10.01 -16.56 2.39
CA LEU A 107 10.17 -17.12 3.74
C LEU A 107 10.13 -18.67 3.79
N ASN A 108 10.40 -19.37 2.68
CA ASN A 108 10.47 -20.82 2.65
C ASN A 108 11.81 -21.38 3.15
N VAL A 109 12.70 -20.53 3.65
CA VAL A 109 13.91 -20.95 4.35
C VAL A 109 13.54 -21.20 5.81
N LYS A 110 13.51 -22.47 6.22
CA LYS A 110 13.48 -22.86 7.64
C LYS A 110 14.56 -22.06 8.39
N ILE A 111 14.14 -21.01 9.10
CA ILE A 111 15.00 -20.31 10.04
C ILE A 111 15.19 -21.31 11.19
N LYS A 112 16.34 -21.99 11.19
CA LYS A 112 16.79 -22.78 12.33
C LYS A 112 17.09 -21.78 13.44
N LEU A 113 16.09 -21.54 14.30
CA LEU A 113 16.27 -20.79 15.53
C LEU A 113 17.10 -21.69 16.45
N HIS A 114 18.41 -21.45 16.52
CA HIS A 114 19.20 -21.91 17.66
C HIS A 114 18.89 -20.97 18.81
N ILE A 115 17.90 -21.35 19.62
CA ILE A 115 17.84 -21.04 21.04
C ILE A 115 17.87 -22.38 21.77
#